data_AF-A0A1A9CJD2-F1
#
_entry.id   AF-A0A1A9CJD2-F1
#
_cell.length_a   1.000
_cell.length_b   1.000
_cell.length_c   1.000
_cell.angle_alpha   90.00
_cell.angle_beta   90.00
_cell.angle_gamma   90.00
#
_symmetry.space_group_name_H-M   'P 1'
#
loop_
_entity.id
_entity.type
_entity.pdbx_description
1 polymer ?
#
loop_
_entity_poly.entity_id
_entity_poly.type
_entity_poly.pdbx_seq_one_letter_code
_entity_poly.pdbx_strand_id
1 'polypeptide(L)'
;MSGQPAVLCLRFRRIGGGPPDSAAYEGLLALLGAFTPVVEAAPPDGALADVGGALRYFGQDVAGLASVIRVRALALHGVDCAIGAAVNPMLARMAARQAAPGTTFTVPEDETAGFLAAKPAAALDGVGPATARTLCGYGLDSVGRIAAAPLATLQRITGVRTGRDLWERANGIDRTRVVPNAAARSIGAERSFPRDELDPERHRRALLSLTEELGARLRADGQVCRSLTVTVRYAGRSGCTTLTRSRTLPEPTAHSAALTALVYRVQDSFALQRARVRGFALRAEGLHDAERAAHQLSFDPVDERARRIEAVSDQVRAKFGPQAVKPGRLAA
;
A
#
# COMPACT_ATOMS: atom_id res chain seq x y z
N MET A 1 -17.67 -30.40 -8.11
CA MET A 1 -18.26 -29.06 -8.19
C MET A 1 -17.12 -28.13 -8.53
N SER A 2 -17.01 -27.73 -9.80
CA SER A 2 -15.99 -26.81 -10.29
C SER A 2 -15.98 -25.52 -9.45
N GLY A 3 -14.80 -25.11 -9.02
CA GLY A 3 -14.60 -24.01 -8.09
C GLY A 3 -14.84 -22.69 -8.78
N GLN A 4 -16.06 -22.18 -8.73
CA GLN A 4 -16.33 -20.81 -9.18
C GLN A 4 -15.43 -19.83 -8.42
N PRO A 5 -14.95 -18.77 -9.10
CA PRO A 5 -14.03 -17.81 -8.48
C PRO A 5 -14.68 -17.12 -7.28
N ALA A 6 -14.30 -17.52 -6.07
CA ALA A 6 -14.94 -17.07 -4.84
C ALA A 6 -14.25 -15.86 -4.19
N VAL A 7 -13.09 -15.43 -4.71
CA VAL A 7 -12.29 -14.36 -4.08
C VAL A 7 -12.26 -13.12 -4.95
N LEU A 8 -12.62 -11.98 -4.36
CA LEU A 8 -12.51 -10.65 -4.95
C LEU A 8 -11.32 -9.90 -4.34
N CYS A 9 -10.47 -9.32 -5.18
CA CYS A 9 -9.49 -8.30 -4.79
C CYS A 9 -9.96 -6.95 -5.34
N LEU A 10 -10.26 -6.01 -4.46
CA LEU A 10 -10.75 -4.69 -4.80
C LEU A 10 -9.63 -3.66 -4.68
N ARG A 11 -9.59 -2.73 -5.63
CA ARG A 11 -8.75 -1.54 -5.61
C ARG A 11 -9.57 -0.29 -5.80
N PHE A 12 -9.63 0.52 -4.75
CA PHE A 12 -10.41 1.74 -4.63
C PHE A 12 -9.65 2.95 -5.17
N ARG A 13 -10.31 3.80 -5.96
CA ARG A 13 -9.74 5.05 -6.46
C ARG A 13 -10.77 6.16 -6.45
N ARG A 14 -10.40 7.32 -5.91
CA ARG A 14 -11.27 8.50 -5.98
C ARG A 14 -11.39 9.00 -7.41
N ILE A 15 -12.55 9.57 -7.74
CA ILE A 15 -12.72 10.35 -8.97
C ILE A 15 -11.77 11.57 -8.89
N GLY A 16 -10.86 11.69 -9.85
CA GLY A 16 -9.75 12.67 -9.81
C GLY A 16 -8.39 12.10 -9.40
N GLY A 17 -8.34 10.84 -8.94
CA GLY A 17 -7.12 10.10 -8.62
C GLY A 17 -6.79 10.06 -7.13
N GLY A 18 -5.86 9.16 -6.78
CA GLY A 18 -5.43 8.93 -5.39
C GLY A 18 -6.27 7.88 -4.64
N PRO A 19 -5.77 7.42 -3.48
CA PRO A 19 -6.50 6.50 -2.60
C PRO A 19 -7.70 7.21 -1.94
N PRO A 20 -8.72 6.46 -1.47
CA PRO A 20 -9.77 7.02 -0.60
C PRO A 20 -9.15 7.60 0.68
N ASP A 21 -9.84 8.59 1.29
CA ASP A 21 -9.50 9.01 2.65
C ASP A 21 -9.94 7.94 3.67
N SER A 22 -9.50 8.07 4.92
CA SER A 22 -9.75 7.06 5.95
C SER A 22 -11.24 6.81 6.19
N ALA A 23 -12.06 7.86 6.18
CA ALA A 23 -13.50 7.75 6.40
C ALA A 23 -14.20 7.03 5.23
N ALA A 24 -13.85 7.39 3.99
CA ALA A 24 -14.36 6.69 2.81
C ALA A 24 -13.90 5.23 2.77
N TYR A 25 -12.65 4.95 3.15
CA TYR A 25 -12.11 3.58 3.21
C TYR A 25 -12.83 2.72 4.25
N GLU A 26 -13.08 3.24 5.45
CA GLU A 26 -13.88 2.56 6.47
C GLU A 26 -15.31 2.29 5.98
N GLY A 27 -15.94 3.26 5.33
CA GLY A 27 -17.25 3.09 4.71
C GLY A 27 -17.27 2.00 3.62
N LEU A 28 -16.23 1.94 2.78
CA LEU A 28 -16.09 0.91 1.74
C LEU A 28 -15.89 -0.48 2.34
N LEU A 29 -15.15 -0.61 3.44
CA LEU A 29 -15.02 -1.88 4.16
C LEU A 29 -16.34 -2.31 4.81
N ALA A 30 -17.09 -1.37 5.39
CA ALA A 30 -18.44 -1.65 5.91
C ALA A 30 -19.40 -2.10 4.80
N LEU A 31 -19.31 -1.48 3.62
CA LEU A 31 -20.06 -1.89 2.43
C LEU A 31 -19.72 -3.32 2.01
N LEU A 32 -18.44 -3.71 2.00
CA LEU A 32 -18.03 -5.09 1.73
C LEU A 32 -18.55 -6.05 2.80
N GLY A 33 -18.51 -5.64 4.08
CA GLY A 33 -19.05 -6.37 5.21
C GLY A 33 -20.55 -6.69 5.08
N ALA A 34 -21.30 -5.86 4.35
CA ALA A 34 -22.72 -6.12 4.07
C ALA A 34 -22.94 -7.24 3.03
N PHE A 35 -21.91 -7.61 2.25
CA PHE A 35 -21.97 -8.74 1.31
C PHE A 35 -21.36 -10.01 1.89
N THR A 36 -20.23 -9.89 2.58
CA THR A 36 -19.54 -11.03 3.19
C THR A 36 -18.85 -10.60 4.48
N PRO A 37 -18.89 -11.42 5.55
CA PRO A 37 -18.11 -11.17 6.75
C PRO A 37 -16.61 -11.44 6.55
N VAL A 38 -16.21 -12.09 5.44
CA VAL A 38 -14.82 -12.50 5.20
C VAL A 38 -14.10 -11.44 4.38
N VAL A 39 -13.73 -10.34 5.03
CA VAL A 39 -13.05 -9.18 4.40
C VAL A 39 -11.72 -8.89 5.07
N GLU A 40 -10.64 -8.92 4.30
CA GLU A 40 -9.30 -8.51 4.68
C GLU A 40 -9.02 -7.11 4.10
N ALA A 41 -8.92 -6.12 4.97
CA ALA A 41 -8.47 -4.78 4.65
C ALA A 41 -6.98 -4.77 4.27
N ALA A 42 -6.68 -4.20 3.10
CA ALA A 42 -5.34 -4.00 2.58
C ALA A 42 -5.10 -2.51 2.27
N PRO A 43 -4.94 -1.66 3.29
CA PRO A 43 -4.74 -0.22 3.08
C PRO A 43 -3.52 0.05 2.20
N PRO A 44 -3.52 1.16 1.42
CA PRO A 44 -4.45 2.28 1.56
C PRO A 44 -5.70 2.24 0.69
N ASP A 45 -5.70 1.38 -0.33
CA ASP A 45 -6.73 1.38 -1.37
C ASP A 45 -7.22 -0.02 -1.70
N GLY A 46 -6.81 -1.05 -0.96
CA GLY A 46 -7.11 -2.44 -1.27
C GLY A 46 -8.03 -3.11 -0.26
N ALA A 47 -8.75 -4.12 -0.71
CA ALA A 47 -9.38 -5.11 0.15
C ALA A 47 -9.47 -6.46 -0.56
N LEU A 48 -9.42 -7.55 0.19
CA LEU A 48 -9.75 -8.89 -0.27
C LEU A 48 -11.05 -9.33 0.39
N ALA A 49 -11.92 -9.98 -0.37
CA ALA A 49 -13.19 -10.48 0.13
C ALA A 49 -13.44 -11.88 -0.42
N ASP A 50 -13.75 -12.83 0.46
CA ASP A 50 -14.26 -14.15 0.07
C ASP A 50 -15.79 -14.07 -0.02
N VAL A 51 -16.30 -14.15 -1.24
CA VAL A 51 -17.72 -14.05 -1.58
C VAL A 51 -18.37 -15.40 -1.85
N GLY A 52 -17.69 -16.53 -1.61
CA GLY A 52 -18.23 -17.86 -1.91
C GLY A 52 -19.62 -18.11 -1.32
N GLY A 53 -19.85 -17.71 -0.07
CA GLY A 53 -21.17 -17.77 0.56
C GLY A 53 -22.17 -16.72 0.03
N ALA A 54 -21.68 -15.53 -0.32
CA ALA A 54 -22.50 -14.43 -0.82
C ALA A 54 -23.10 -14.74 -2.20
N LEU A 55 -22.33 -15.37 -3.09
CA LEU A 55 -22.80 -15.77 -4.43
C LEU A 55 -24.07 -16.63 -4.35
N ARG A 56 -24.08 -17.60 -3.43
CA ARG A 56 -25.23 -18.46 -3.19
C ARG A 56 -26.41 -17.71 -2.57
N TYR A 57 -26.15 -16.81 -1.62
CA TYR A 57 -27.20 -16.04 -0.95
C TYR A 57 -27.90 -15.05 -1.89
N PHE A 58 -27.13 -14.32 -2.69
CA PHE A 58 -27.66 -13.34 -3.64
C PHE A 58 -28.12 -13.96 -4.96
N GLY A 59 -27.80 -15.23 -5.22
CA GLY A 59 -28.14 -15.90 -6.48
C GLY A 59 -27.48 -15.24 -7.70
N GLN A 60 -26.30 -14.65 -7.51
CA GLN A 60 -25.56 -13.94 -8.55
C GLN A 60 -24.26 -14.67 -8.88
N ASP A 61 -23.81 -14.49 -10.12
CA ASP A 61 -22.44 -14.82 -10.47
C ASP A 61 -21.47 -13.76 -9.93
N VAL A 62 -20.18 -14.08 -10.04
CA VAL A 62 -19.11 -13.27 -9.46
C VAL A 62 -19.01 -11.91 -10.15
N ALA A 63 -19.23 -11.88 -11.46
CA ALA A 63 -19.23 -10.65 -12.25
C ALA A 63 -20.41 -9.74 -11.86
N GLY A 64 -21.61 -10.31 -11.69
CA GLY A 64 -22.81 -9.60 -11.24
C GLY A 64 -22.63 -9.00 -9.85
N LEU A 65 -22.16 -9.81 -8.88
CA LEU A 65 -21.92 -9.33 -7.52
C LEU A 65 -20.85 -8.23 -7.49
N ALA A 66 -19.75 -8.40 -8.23
CA ALA A 66 -18.72 -7.39 -8.37
C ALA A 66 -19.30 -6.08 -8.97
N SER A 67 -20.18 -6.19 -9.97
CA SER A 67 -20.86 -5.03 -10.57
C SER A 67 -21.70 -4.26 -9.55
N VAL A 68 -22.48 -4.96 -8.73
CA VAL A 68 -23.28 -4.34 -7.65
C VAL A 68 -22.37 -3.62 -6.65
N ILE A 69 -21.26 -4.23 -6.26
CA ILE A 69 -20.28 -3.61 -5.36
C ILE A 69 -19.71 -2.32 -5.97
N ARG A 70 -19.30 -2.34 -7.25
CA ARG A 70 -18.77 -1.14 -7.93
C ARG A 70 -19.80 0.00 -7.96
N VAL A 71 -21.04 -0.31 -8.33
CA VAL A 71 -22.12 0.70 -8.40
C VAL A 71 -22.39 1.31 -7.03
N ARG A 72 -22.45 0.49 -5.98
CA ARG A 72 -22.68 1.00 -4.62
C ARG A 72 -21.49 1.80 -4.08
N ALA A 73 -20.26 1.37 -4.33
CA ALA A 73 -19.07 2.12 -3.94
C ALA A 73 -19.03 3.51 -4.59
N LEU A 74 -19.38 3.58 -5.88
CA LEU A 74 -19.48 4.84 -6.60
C LEU A 74 -20.61 5.73 -6.08
N ALA A 75 -21.81 5.17 -5.91
CA ALA A 75 -22.99 5.93 -5.50
C ALA A 75 -22.93 6.44 -4.04
N LEU A 76 -22.38 5.64 -3.12
CA LEU A 76 -22.37 5.96 -1.69
C LEU A 76 -21.11 6.72 -1.25
N HIS A 77 -19.97 6.46 -1.89
CA HIS A 77 -18.68 7.01 -1.46
C HIS A 77 -17.96 7.84 -2.53
N GLY A 78 -18.49 7.93 -3.75
CA GLY A 78 -17.82 8.65 -4.85
C GLY A 78 -16.49 8.01 -5.25
N VAL A 79 -16.33 6.71 -5.01
CA VAL A 79 -15.08 5.96 -5.24
C VAL A 79 -15.30 4.90 -6.30
N ASP A 80 -14.45 4.92 -7.31
CA ASP A 80 -14.41 3.92 -8.36
C ASP A 80 -13.57 2.72 -7.94
N CYS A 81 -13.86 1.54 -8.49
CA CYS A 81 -13.26 0.28 -8.07
C CYS A 81 -12.77 -0.51 -9.28
N ALA A 82 -11.50 -0.92 -9.26
CA ALA A 82 -11.01 -2.00 -10.13
C ALA A 82 -11.05 -3.31 -9.33
N ILE A 83 -11.73 -4.33 -9.85
CA ILE A 83 -11.94 -5.59 -9.13
C ILE A 83 -11.31 -6.74 -9.91
N GLY A 84 -10.47 -7.52 -9.24
CA GLY A 84 -10.01 -8.82 -9.73
C GLY A 84 -10.80 -9.94 -9.08
N ALA A 85 -11.29 -10.91 -9.85
CA ALA A 85 -12.01 -12.06 -9.35
C ALA A 85 -11.30 -13.36 -9.74
N ALA A 86 -11.07 -14.26 -8.78
CA ALA A 86 -10.44 -15.56 -9.06
C ALA A 86 -10.76 -16.60 -7.97
N VAL A 87 -10.25 -17.83 -8.15
CA VAL A 87 -10.44 -18.94 -7.21
C VAL A 87 -9.63 -18.81 -5.91
N ASN A 88 -8.60 -17.98 -5.88
CA ASN A 88 -7.75 -17.78 -4.70
C ASN A 88 -7.20 -16.33 -4.60
N PRO A 89 -6.68 -15.91 -3.44
CA PRO A 89 -6.22 -14.54 -3.21
C PRO A 89 -5.08 -14.11 -4.14
N MET A 90 -4.09 -14.98 -4.40
CA MET A 90 -3.00 -14.70 -5.34
C MET A 90 -3.52 -14.32 -6.73
N LEU A 91 -4.38 -15.15 -7.32
CA LEU A 91 -4.93 -14.91 -8.65
C LEU A 91 -5.85 -13.68 -8.64
N ALA A 92 -6.63 -13.46 -7.59
CA ALA A 92 -7.50 -12.29 -7.48
C ALA A 92 -6.67 -11.00 -7.46
N ARG A 93 -5.54 -10.97 -6.72
CA ARG A 93 -4.59 -9.84 -6.73
C ARG A 93 -3.96 -9.63 -8.10
N MET A 94 -3.60 -10.70 -8.81
CA MET A 94 -3.06 -10.60 -10.17
C MET A 94 -4.10 -10.10 -11.17
N ALA A 95 -5.34 -10.58 -11.07
CA ALA A 95 -6.48 -10.12 -11.87
C ALA A 95 -6.76 -8.63 -11.63
N ALA A 96 -6.74 -8.17 -10.37
CA ALA A 96 -6.98 -6.77 -10.02
C ALA A 96 -5.91 -5.82 -10.57
N ARG A 97 -4.67 -6.29 -10.78
CA ARG A 97 -3.61 -5.50 -11.45
C ARG A 97 -3.87 -5.31 -12.94
N GLN A 98 -4.64 -6.20 -13.57
CA GLN A 98 -5.01 -6.15 -14.99
C GLN A 98 -6.31 -5.37 -15.22
N ALA A 99 -7.19 -5.31 -14.22
CA ALA A 99 -8.44 -4.58 -14.27
C ALA A 99 -8.21 -3.08 -14.47
N ALA A 100 -8.97 -2.49 -15.39
CA ALA A 100 -9.01 -1.05 -15.56
C ALA A 100 -9.85 -0.42 -14.42
N PRO A 101 -9.68 0.88 -14.12
CA PRO A 101 -10.59 1.59 -13.22
C PRO A 101 -12.05 1.41 -13.68
N GLY A 102 -12.92 1.04 -12.73
CA GLY A 102 -14.35 0.81 -12.98
C GLY A 102 -14.71 -0.52 -13.62
N THR A 103 -13.73 -1.39 -13.87
CA THR A 103 -13.99 -2.71 -14.47
C THR A 103 -13.68 -3.87 -13.52
N THR A 104 -14.24 -5.03 -13.86
CA THR A 104 -13.89 -6.31 -13.24
C THR A 104 -13.13 -7.16 -14.24
N PHE A 105 -12.03 -7.76 -13.78
CA PHE A 105 -11.30 -8.78 -14.52
C PHE A 105 -11.43 -10.10 -13.77
N THR A 106 -12.03 -11.10 -14.42
CA THR A 106 -12.25 -12.43 -13.84
C THR A 106 -11.27 -13.41 -14.46
N VAL A 107 -10.63 -14.24 -13.63
CA VAL A 107 -9.82 -15.38 -14.06
C VAL A 107 -10.59 -16.66 -13.71
N PRO A 108 -11.19 -17.33 -14.71
CA PRO A 108 -11.80 -18.65 -14.55
C PRO A 108 -10.78 -19.70 -14.09
N GLU A 109 -11.26 -20.73 -13.39
CA GLU A 109 -10.41 -21.82 -12.88
C GLU A 109 -9.68 -22.56 -14.01
N ASP A 110 -10.40 -22.87 -15.07
CA ASP A 110 -9.93 -23.57 -16.27
C ASP A 110 -8.93 -22.75 -17.10
N GLU A 111 -9.01 -21.42 -17.04
CA GLU A 111 -8.09 -20.52 -17.74
C GLU A 111 -6.84 -20.16 -16.92
N THR A 112 -6.74 -20.61 -15.66
CA THR A 112 -5.68 -20.21 -14.71
C THR A 112 -4.28 -20.51 -15.25
N ALA A 113 -4.06 -21.71 -15.81
CA ALA A 113 -2.75 -22.10 -16.32
C ALA A 113 -2.31 -21.23 -17.50
N GLY A 114 -3.23 -20.93 -18.43
CA GLY A 114 -2.97 -20.06 -19.57
C GLY A 114 -2.72 -18.61 -19.16
N PHE A 115 -3.54 -18.10 -18.23
CA PHE A 115 -3.37 -16.76 -17.67
C PHE A 115 -2.00 -16.57 -17.02
N LEU A 116 -1.52 -17.56 -16.26
CA LEU A 116 -0.22 -17.51 -15.60
C LEU A 116 0.94 -17.67 -16.58
N ALA A 117 0.90 -18.66 -17.48
CA ALA A 117 2.03 -19.02 -18.33
C ALA A 117 2.62 -17.84 -19.12
N ALA A 118 1.76 -16.93 -19.59
CA ALA A 118 2.14 -15.75 -20.37
C ALA A 118 2.73 -14.60 -19.54
N LYS A 119 2.71 -14.67 -18.20
CA LYS A 119 3.16 -13.57 -17.33
C LYS A 119 4.67 -13.62 -17.09
N PRO A 120 5.34 -12.46 -16.99
CA PRO A 120 6.72 -12.41 -16.55
C PRO A 120 6.84 -12.87 -15.10
N ALA A 121 7.99 -13.41 -14.71
CA ALA A 121 8.27 -13.86 -13.34
C ALA A 121 7.99 -12.77 -12.29
N ALA A 122 8.29 -11.51 -12.62
CA ALA A 122 8.06 -10.35 -11.75
C ALA A 122 6.58 -10.02 -11.52
N ALA A 123 5.66 -10.53 -12.34
CA ALA A 123 4.22 -10.31 -12.16
C ALA A 123 3.58 -11.30 -11.19
N LEU A 124 4.25 -12.41 -10.88
CA LEU A 124 3.75 -13.42 -9.95
C LEU A 124 3.67 -12.82 -8.54
N ASP A 125 2.49 -12.94 -7.93
CA ASP A 125 2.24 -12.39 -6.60
C ASP A 125 3.09 -13.12 -5.54
N GLY A 126 3.85 -12.35 -4.76
CA GLY A 126 4.85 -12.85 -3.81
C GLY A 126 6.29 -12.85 -4.34
N VAL A 127 6.51 -12.62 -5.63
CA VAL A 127 7.87 -12.51 -6.20
C VAL A 127 8.33 -11.05 -6.17
N GLY A 128 9.30 -10.76 -5.29
CA GLY A 128 9.93 -9.44 -5.23
C GLY A 128 10.93 -9.19 -6.38
N PRO A 129 11.34 -7.93 -6.60
CA PRO A 129 12.26 -7.57 -7.69
C PRO A 129 13.66 -8.19 -7.54
N ALA A 130 14.09 -8.54 -6.33
CA ALA A 130 15.34 -9.28 -6.12
C ALA A 130 15.20 -10.72 -6.63
N THR A 131 14.19 -11.44 -6.17
CA THR A 131 13.90 -12.82 -6.59
C THR A 131 13.65 -12.91 -8.09
N ALA A 132 12.89 -11.98 -8.66
CA ALA A 132 12.65 -11.91 -10.10
C ALA A 132 13.96 -11.77 -10.89
N ARG A 133 14.88 -10.90 -10.45
CA ARG A 133 16.21 -10.74 -11.09
C ARG A 133 17.04 -12.03 -11.01
N THR A 134 17.04 -12.69 -9.85
CA THR A 134 17.72 -13.97 -9.68
C THR A 134 17.16 -15.01 -10.64
N LEU A 135 15.83 -15.18 -10.70
CA LEU A 135 15.17 -16.13 -11.60
C LEU A 135 15.48 -15.84 -13.08
N CYS A 136 15.40 -14.58 -13.49
CA CYS A 136 15.77 -14.17 -14.86
C CYS A 136 17.24 -14.51 -15.17
N GLY A 137 18.16 -14.41 -14.21
CA GLY A 137 19.55 -14.81 -14.38
C GLY A 137 19.74 -16.30 -14.68
N TYR A 138 18.77 -17.15 -14.29
CA TYR A 138 18.74 -18.58 -14.61
C TYR A 138 17.82 -18.90 -15.81
N GLY A 139 17.39 -17.90 -16.59
CA GLY A 139 16.51 -18.08 -17.75
C GLY A 139 15.03 -18.32 -17.41
N LEU A 140 14.66 -18.21 -16.13
CA LEU A 140 13.28 -18.34 -15.62
C LEU A 140 12.58 -16.98 -15.62
N ASP A 141 12.39 -16.43 -16.82
CA ASP A 141 11.82 -15.08 -17.06
C ASP A 141 10.28 -15.05 -17.08
N SER A 142 9.61 -16.19 -17.25
CA SER A 142 8.14 -16.32 -17.27
C SER A 142 7.63 -17.29 -16.22
N VAL A 143 6.38 -17.09 -15.79
CA VAL A 143 5.73 -17.98 -14.82
C VAL A 143 5.56 -19.37 -15.41
N GLY A 144 5.30 -19.50 -16.72
CA GLY A 144 5.25 -20.80 -17.40
C GLY A 144 6.57 -21.57 -17.31
N ARG A 145 7.72 -20.89 -17.47
CA ARG A 145 9.03 -21.53 -17.29
C ARG A 145 9.30 -21.92 -15.84
N ILE A 146 8.86 -21.11 -14.88
CA ILE A 146 8.97 -21.43 -13.45
C ILE A 146 8.12 -22.67 -13.11
N ALA A 147 6.89 -22.75 -13.63
CA ALA A 147 6.00 -23.89 -13.40
C ALA A 147 6.57 -25.20 -13.99
N ALA A 148 7.22 -25.12 -15.16
CA ALA A 148 7.88 -26.25 -15.81
C ALA A 148 9.21 -26.66 -15.17
N ALA A 149 9.83 -25.78 -14.36
CA ALA A 149 11.10 -26.09 -13.71
C ALA A 149 10.93 -27.14 -12.60
N PRO A 150 11.87 -28.09 -12.44
CA PRO A 150 11.84 -29.02 -11.33
C PRO A 150 11.89 -28.29 -9.99
N LEU A 151 11.05 -28.72 -9.04
CA LEU A 151 10.99 -28.13 -7.70
C LEU A 151 12.37 -28.05 -7.02
N ALA A 152 13.18 -29.11 -7.15
CA ALA A 152 14.53 -29.16 -6.59
C ALA A 152 15.44 -28.02 -7.13
N THR A 153 15.29 -27.64 -8.40
CA THR A 153 16.04 -26.53 -9.01
C THR A 153 15.63 -25.20 -8.40
N LEU A 154 14.33 -24.94 -8.27
CA LEU A 154 13.80 -23.71 -7.65
C LEU A 154 14.23 -23.59 -6.18
N GLN A 155 14.26 -24.70 -5.46
CA GLN A 155 14.74 -24.76 -4.08
C GLN A 155 16.23 -24.49 -3.95
N ARG A 156 17.06 -24.93 -4.91
CA ARG A 156 18.50 -24.61 -4.94
C ARG A 156 18.76 -23.13 -5.22
N ILE A 157 17.93 -22.49 -6.04
CA ILE A 157 18.09 -21.07 -6.41
C ILE A 157 17.59 -20.14 -5.30
N THR A 158 16.44 -20.44 -4.70
CA THR A 158 15.72 -19.50 -3.81
C THR A 158 15.62 -19.95 -2.36
N GLY A 159 16.03 -21.19 -2.06
CA GLY A 159 15.85 -21.82 -0.76
C GLY A 159 14.65 -22.76 -0.71
N VAL A 160 14.66 -23.70 0.24
CA VAL A 160 13.69 -24.84 0.29
C VAL A 160 12.24 -24.38 0.40
N ARG A 161 11.95 -23.44 1.32
CA ARG A 161 10.59 -22.92 1.54
C ARG A 161 10.13 -22.03 0.39
N THR A 162 10.92 -21.01 0.07
CA THR A 162 10.60 -20.05 -1.00
C THR A 162 10.47 -20.73 -2.35
N GLY A 163 11.31 -21.73 -2.66
CA GLY A 163 11.24 -22.49 -3.90
C GLY A 163 9.96 -23.33 -4.01
N ARG A 164 9.48 -23.89 -2.89
CA ARG A 164 8.18 -24.58 -2.84
C ARG A 164 7.03 -23.62 -3.06
N ASP A 165 7.00 -22.51 -2.30
CA ASP A 165 5.95 -21.51 -2.43
C ASP A 165 5.90 -20.92 -3.85
N LEU A 166 7.06 -20.66 -4.44
CA LEU A 166 7.21 -20.19 -5.82
C LEU A 166 6.64 -21.20 -6.84
N TRP A 167 6.98 -22.48 -6.67
CA TRP A 167 6.51 -23.54 -7.56
C TRP A 167 4.99 -23.72 -7.45
N GLU A 168 4.43 -23.75 -6.24
CA GLU A 168 2.99 -23.85 -6.03
C GLU A 168 2.26 -22.67 -6.68
N ARG A 169 2.73 -21.44 -6.44
CA ARG A 169 2.16 -20.21 -7.02
C ARG A 169 2.23 -20.19 -8.55
N ALA A 170 3.34 -20.62 -9.13
CA ALA A 170 3.49 -20.69 -10.58
C ALA A 170 2.51 -21.69 -11.23
N ASN A 171 2.09 -22.71 -10.48
CA ASN A 171 1.06 -23.67 -10.88
C ASN A 171 -0.36 -23.24 -10.48
N GLY A 172 -0.57 -21.98 -10.06
CA GLY A 172 -1.88 -21.46 -9.67
C GLY A 172 -2.36 -21.87 -8.28
N ILE A 173 -1.51 -22.54 -7.51
CA ILE A 173 -1.85 -23.02 -6.17
C ILE A 173 -1.46 -21.96 -5.14
N ASP A 174 -2.45 -21.42 -4.45
CA ASP A 174 -2.27 -20.54 -3.30
C ASP A 174 -3.06 -21.10 -2.11
N ARG A 175 -2.34 -21.48 -1.06
CA ARG A 175 -2.94 -22.01 0.18
C ARG A 175 -3.36 -20.90 1.15
N THR A 176 -3.07 -19.64 0.84
CA THR A 176 -3.51 -18.53 1.69
C THR A 176 -5.03 -18.37 1.63
N ARG A 177 -5.60 -17.98 2.77
CA ARG A 177 -7.03 -17.66 2.90
C ARG A 177 -7.17 -16.17 3.15
N VAL A 178 -8.31 -15.61 2.79
CA VAL A 178 -8.68 -14.25 3.21
C VAL A 178 -8.90 -14.28 4.71
N VAL A 179 -8.12 -13.52 5.46
CA VAL A 179 -8.22 -13.47 6.93
C VAL A 179 -8.88 -12.16 7.33
N PRO A 180 -10.08 -12.19 7.94
CA PRO A 180 -10.74 -10.97 8.36
C PRO A 180 -9.87 -10.17 9.33
N ASN A 181 -9.70 -8.89 9.05
CA ASN A 181 -8.97 -7.98 9.91
C ASN A 181 -9.67 -6.62 9.98
N ALA A 182 -9.32 -5.83 11.00
CA ALA A 182 -9.65 -4.42 11.01
C ALA A 182 -8.68 -3.67 10.08
N ALA A 183 -9.14 -2.59 9.45
CA ALA A 183 -8.24 -1.68 8.77
C ALA A 183 -7.16 -1.19 9.75
N ALA A 184 -5.89 -1.44 9.42
CA ALA A 184 -4.80 -0.89 10.19
C ALA A 184 -4.91 0.65 10.15
N ARG A 185 -5.14 1.27 11.31
CA ARG A 185 -5.21 2.73 11.40
C ARG A 185 -3.88 3.30 10.94
N SER A 186 -3.96 4.28 10.05
CA SER A 186 -2.80 4.98 9.55
C SER A 186 -3.14 6.45 9.39
N ILE A 187 -2.16 7.31 9.64
CA ILE A 187 -2.29 8.75 9.45
C ILE A 187 -1.39 9.11 8.29
N GLY A 188 -1.93 9.79 7.28
CA GLY A 188 -1.19 10.16 6.08
C GLY A 188 -1.24 11.65 5.79
N ALA A 189 -0.21 12.12 5.09
CA ALA A 189 -0.15 13.47 4.53
C ALA A 189 0.46 13.39 3.13
N GLU A 190 -0.07 14.14 2.18
CA GLU A 190 0.47 14.19 0.82
C GLU A 190 0.62 15.62 0.31
N ARG A 191 1.57 15.80 -0.60
CA ARG A 191 1.84 17.06 -1.26
C ARG A 191 2.19 16.84 -2.71
N SER A 192 1.42 17.48 -3.57
CA SER A 192 1.65 17.50 -5.01
C SER A 192 2.32 18.81 -5.41
N PHE A 193 3.20 18.75 -6.40
CA PHE A 193 3.82 19.92 -7.00
C PHE A 193 2.96 20.41 -8.18
N PRO A 194 2.86 21.74 -8.39
CA PRO A 194 2.12 22.30 -9.52
C PRO A 194 2.79 22.00 -10.87
N ARG A 195 4.10 21.78 -10.87
CA ARG A 195 4.90 21.35 -12.02
C ARG A 195 5.85 20.24 -11.57
N ASP A 196 6.20 19.36 -12.49
CA ASP A 196 7.20 18.32 -12.27
C ASP A 196 8.51 18.94 -11.74
N GLU A 197 8.91 18.57 -10.51
CA GLU A 197 10.02 19.17 -9.78
C GLU A 197 11.28 18.31 -9.85
N LEU A 198 12.41 18.94 -10.12
CA LEU A 198 13.73 18.31 -10.25
C LEU A 198 14.69 18.72 -9.13
N ASP A 199 14.44 19.84 -8.46
CA ASP A 199 15.31 20.37 -7.43
C ASP A 199 15.25 19.53 -6.13
N PRO A 200 16.36 18.88 -5.73
CA PRO A 200 16.43 18.08 -4.51
C PRO A 200 16.12 18.89 -3.23
N GLU A 201 16.44 20.18 -3.21
CA GLU A 201 16.18 21.03 -2.04
C GLU A 201 14.68 21.32 -1.91
N ARG A 202 13.96 21.53 -3.02
CA ARG A 202 12.49 21.61 -3.01
C ARG A 202 11.85 20.31 -2.56
N HIS A 203 12.40 19.16 -2.97
CA HIS A 203 11.93 17.85 -2.47
C HIS A 203 12.11 17.75 -0.95
N ARG A 204 13.30 18.10 -0.44
CA ARG A 204 13.59 18.07 1.01
C ARG A 204 12.69 19.01 1.81
N ARG A 205 12.38 20.21 1.29
CA ARG A 205 11.42 21.15 1.89
C ARG A 205 10.01 20.57 1.94
N ALA A 206 9.55 19.97 0.83
CA ALA A 206 8.22 19.34 0.79
C ALA A 206 8.11 18.21 1.82
N LEU A 207 9.13 17.34 1.90
CA LEU A 207 9.16 16.24 2.85
C LEU A 207 9.26 16.71 4.30
N LEU A 208 10.07 17.73 4.59
CA LEU A 208 10.13 18.35 5.92
C LEU A 208 8.74 18.84 6.35
N SER A 209 8.06 19.58 5.47
CA SER A 209 6.73 20.08 5.75
C SER A 209 5.70 18.96 5.95
N LEU A 210 5.81 17.86 5.20
CA LEU A 210 4.94 16.69 5.39
C LEU A 210 5.21 15.99 6.72
N THR A 211 6.47 15.88 7.15
CA THR A 211 6.80 15.27 8.46
C THR A 211 6.41 16.13 9.64
N GLU A 212 6.46 17.46 9.51
CA GLU A 212 5.92 18.40 10.51
C GLU A 212 4.41 18.22 10.65
N GLU A 213 3.69 18.22 9.53
CA GLU A 213 2.23 18.02 9.51
C GLU A 213 1.84 16.66 10.08
N LEU A 214 2.54 15.60 9.66
CA LEU A 214 2.30 14.24 10.14
C LEU A 214 2.58 14.09 11.64
N GLY A 215 3.71 14.64 12.11
CA GLY A 215 4.07 14.62 13.53
C GLY A 215 3.08 15.39 14.39
N ALA A 216 2.65 16.58 13.95
CA ALA A 216 1.64 17.37 14.65
C ALA A 216 0.30 16.64 14.75
N ARG A 217 -0.14 15.98 13.67
CA ARG A 217 -1.37 15.15 13.67
C ARG A 217 -1.25 13.96 14.63
N LEU A 218 -0.14 13.22 14.57
CA LEU A 218 0.12 12.11 15.49
C LEU A 218 0.03 12.55 16.96
N ARG A 219 0.66 13.68 17.29
CA ARG A 219 0.64 14.22 18.66
C ARG A 219 -0.73 14.75 19.07
N ALA A 220 -1.47 15.39 18.16
CA ALA A 220 -2.83 15.84 18.42
C ALA A 220 -3.78 14.66 18.72
N ASP A 221 -3.57 13.51 18.07
CA ASP A 221 -4.35 12.30 18.28
C ASP A 221 -3.82 11.44 19.46
N GLY A 222 -2.75 11.89 20.14
CA GLY A 222 -2.11 11.12 21.22
C GLY A 222 -1.48 9.80 20.75
N GLN A 223 -1.12 9.69 19.48
CA GLN A 223 -0.61 8.48 18.84
C GLN A 223 0.88 8.61 18.49
N VAL A 224 1.59 7.49 18.46
CA VAL A 224 2.93 7.34 17.90
C VAL A 224 2.93 6.27 16.82
N CYS A 225 3.87 6.33 15.86
CA CYS A 225 3.93 5.36 14.78
C CYS A 225 5.19 4.49 14.85
N ARG A 226 5.05 3.20 14.49
CA ARG A 226 6.15 2.24 14.43
C ARG A 226 6.80 2.16 13.05
N SER A 227 6.05 2.46 12.00
CA SER A 227 6.54 2.40 10.62
C SER A 227 6.11 3.63 9.84
N LEU A 228 6.95 4.02 8.88
CA LEU A 228 6.67 5.14 7.98
C LEU A 228 6.84 4.70 6.53
N THR A 229 5.77 4.86 5.76
CA THR A 229 5.72 4.58 4.34
C THR A 229 5.85 5.87 3.54
N VAL A 230 6.88 5.95 2.69
CA VAL A 230 7.14 7.06 1.77
C VAL A 230 6.75 6.63 0.37
N THR A 231 5.90 7.43 -0.26
CA THR A 231 5.46 7.24 -1.64
C THR A 231 5.89 8.44 -2.48
N VAL A 232 6.61 8.18 -3.57
CA VAL A 232 7.05 9.19 -4.53
C VAL A 232 6.29 8.98 -5.83
N ARG A 233 5.64 10.03 -6.31
CA ARG A 233 5.00 10.06 -7.64
C ARG A 233 5.90 10.85 -8.57
N TYR A 234 6.25 10.31 -9.73
CA TYR A 234 7.06 11.02 -10.73
C TYR A 234 6.54 10.79 -12.14
N ALA A 235 6.90 11.68 -13.06
CA ALA A 235 6.54 11.56 -14.46
C ALA A 235 7.37 10.45 -15.14
N GLY A 236 6.67 9.45 -15.67
CA GLY A 236 7.22 8.39 -16.52
C GLY A 236 6.93 8.65 -18.01
N ARG A 237 7.44 7.78 -18.89
CA ARG A 237 7.31 7.92 -20.36
C ARG A 237 5.87 7.90 -20.89
N SER A 238 4.94 7.28 -20.16
CA SER A 238 3.54 7.11 -20.59
C SER A 238 2.53 7.42 -19.48
N GLY A 239 2.93 8.16 -18.44
CA GLY A 239 2.03 8.49 -17.32
C GLY A 239 2.75 8.79 -16.02
N CYS A 240 2.03 8.68 -14.90
CA CYS A 240 2.59 8.84 -13.56
C CYS A 240 3.07 7.48 -13.03
N THR A 241 4.34 7.37 -12.66
CA THR A 241 4.88 6.19 -11.97
C THR A 241 4.96 6.47 -10.48
N THR A 242 4.62 5.48 -9.67
CA THR A 242 4.62 5.58 -8.21
C THR A 242 5.60 4.57 -7.63
N LEU A 243 6.48 5.02 -6.75
CA LEU A 243 7.37 4.17 -5.96
C LEU A 243 7.03 4.32 -4.49
N THR A 244 6.88 3.19 -3.80
CA THR A 244 6.53 3.16 -2.38
C THR A 244 7.58 2.35 -1.63
N ARG A 245 8.07 2.87 -0.51
CA ARG A 245 8.96 2.14 0.42
C ARG A 245 8.50 2.40 1.84
N SER A 246 8.45 1.34 2.64
CA SER A 246 8.17 1.42 4.07
C SER A 246 9.43 1.13 4.87
N ARG A 247 9.60 1.84 5.99
CA ARG A 247 10.65 1.57 6.97
C ARG A 247 10.08 1.60 8.38
N THR A 248 10.45 0.58 9.15
CA THR A 248 10.15 0.50 10.58
C THR A 248 11.17 1.33 11.35
N LEU A 249 10.67 2.16 12.27
CA LEU A 249 11.47 2.95 13.19
C LEU A 249 12.06 2.04 14.28
N PRO A 250 13.26 2.35 14.81
CA PRO A 250 13.83 1.62 15.95
C PRO A 250 12.92 1.62 17.17
N GLU A 251 12.22 2.74 17.39
CA GLU A 251 11.25 2.97 18.46
C GLU A 251 9.99 3.64 17.89
N PRO A 252 8.78 3.34 18.40
CA PRO A 252 7.58 4.09 18.04
C PRO A 252 7.74 5.57 18.42
N THR A 253 7.50 6.49 17.49
CA THR A 253 7.66 7.93 17.76
C THR A 253 6.69 8.79 16.98
N ALA A 254 6.39 9.97 17.53
CA ALA A 254 5.72 11.06 16.85
C ALA A 254 6.63 12.30 16.71
N HIS A 255 7.93 12.16 17.02
CA HIS A 255 8.90 13.26 16.99
C HIS A 255 9.22 13.68 15.55
N SER A 256 8.98 14.94 15.19
CA SER A 256 9.05 15.38 13.80
C SER A 256 10.47 15.26 13.25
N ALA A 257 11.51 15.58 14.03
CA ALA A 257 12.90 15.45 13.58
C ALA A 257 13.30 13.99 13.27
N ALA A 258 12.86 13.03 14.10
CA ALA A 258 13.12 11.61 13.88
C ALA A 258 12.43 11.10 12.60
N LEU A 259 11.18 11.54 12.37
CA LEU A 259 10.44 11.25 11.14
C LEU A 259 11.15 11.87 9.92
N THR A 260 11.57 13.14 9.98
CA THR A 260 12.31 13.80 8.90
C THR A 260 13.60 13.07 8.56
N ALA A 261 14.40 12.69 9.55
CA ALA A 261 15.66 11.97 9.34
C ALA A 261 15.45 10.60 8.66
N LEU A 262 14.37 9.88 9.01
CA LEU A 262 14.03 8.62 8.35
C LEU A 262 13.55 8.85 6.92
N VAL A 263 12.67 9.84 6.69
CA VAL A 263 12.16 10.15 5.35
C VAL A 263 13.29 10.51 4.38
N TYR A 264 14.26 11.32 4.81
CA TYR A 264 15.42 11.64 3.97
C TYR A 264 16.24 10.40 3.60
N ARG A 265 16.51 9.50 4.54
CA ARG A 265 17.20 8.23 4.24
C ARG A 265 16.41 7.36 3.26
N VAL A 266 15.08 7.32 3.39
CA VAL A 266 14.22 6.58 2.45
C VAL A 266 14.21 7.26 1.08
N GLN A 267 14.17 8.59 1.03
CA GLN A 267 14.26 9.36 -0.21
C GLN A 267 15.55 9.04 -0.98
N ASP A 268 16.69 9.08 -0.30
CA ASP A 268 18.00 8.78 -0.89
C ASP A 268 18.03 7.35 -1.46
N SER A 269 17.37 6.41 -0.78
CA SER A 269 17.31 5.02 -1.21
C SER A 269 16.56 4.80 -2.54
N PHE A 270 15.66 5.69 -2.93
CA PHE A 270 14.96 5.59 -4.22
C PHE A 270 15.89 5.83 -5.41
N ALA A 271 17.07 6.41 -5.21
CA ALA A 271 18.06 6.70 -6.26
C ALA A 271 17.42 7.41 -7.47
N LEU A 272 16.64 8.46 -7.19
CA LEU A 272 15.89 9.26 -8.16
C LEU A 272 16.84 10.12 -9.02
N GLN A 273 17.67 9.50 -9.85
CA GLN A 273 18.60 10.23 -10.72
C GLN A 273 17.80 11.02 -11.77
N ARG A 274 17.68 12.34 -11.54
CA ARG A 274 16.94 13.29 -12.40
C ARG A 274 15.46 12.92 -12.64
N ALA A 275 14.83 12.25 -11.69
CA ALA A 275 13.40 11.93 -11.80
C ALA A 275 12.56 13.19 -11.61
N ARG A 276 11.61 13.42 -12.52
CA ARG A 276 10.64 14.52 -12.49
C ARG A 276 9.55 14.24 -11.46
N VAL A 277 9.72 14.71 -10.23
CA VAL A 277 8.80 14.38 -9.12
C VAL A 277 7.53 15.22 -9.21
N ARG A 278 6.37 14.54 -9.17
CA ARG A 278 5.04 15.14 -9.13
C ARG A 278 4.51 15.36 -7.73
N GLY A 279 4.97 14.56 -6.77
CA GLY A 279 4.56 14.71 -5.38
C GLY A 279 5.06 13.61 -4.47
N PHE A 280 4.86 13.83 -3.19
CA PHE A 280 5.19 12.92 -2.12
C PHE A 280 3.95 12.62 -1.28
N ALA A 281 3.84 11.39 -0.78
CA ALA A 281 2.89 11.03 0.25
C ALA A 281 3.60 10.26 1.36
N LEU A 282 3.33 10.63 2.60
CA LEU A 282 3.80 9.95 3.80
C LEU A 282 2.62 9.26 4.47
N ARG A 283 2.85 8.08 5.02
CA ARG A 283 1.87 7.35 5.83
C ARG A 283 2.54 6.75 7.06
N ALA A 284 2.08 7.17 8.23
CA ALA A 284 2.41 6.59 9.52
C ALA A 284 1.55 5.34 9.76
N GLU A 285 2.20 4.22 10.03
CA GLU A 285 1.60 2.89 10.22
C GLU A 285 2.07 2.28 11.55
N GLY A 286 1.33 1.29 12.06
CA GLY A 286 1.59 0.72 13.38
C GLY A 286 1.41 1.79 14.46
N LEU A 287 0.21 2.36 14.50
CA LEU A 287 -0.15 3.39 15.47
C LEU A 287 -0.36 2.76 16.85
N HIS A 288 0.21 3.40 17.86
CA HIS A 288 0.08 3.02 19.26
C HIS A 288 -0.24 4.26 20.09
N ASP A 289 -0.97 4.08 21.19
CA ASP A 289 -1.16 5.14 22.18
C ASP A 289 0.20 5.59 22.71
N ALA A 290 0.45 6.90 22.69
CA ALA A 290 1.73 7.47 23.11
C ALA A 290 2.07 7.11 24.56
N GLU A 291 1.06 7.01 25.44
CA GLU A 291 1.25 6.65 26.86
C GLU A 291 1.69 5.20 27.08
N ARG A 292 1.39 4.30 26.13
CA ARG A 292 1.70 2.87 26.22
C ARG A 292 2.94 2.49 25.44
N ALA A 293 3.48 3.43 24.65
CA ALA A 293 4.65 3.18 23.85
C ALA A 293 5.92 3.24 24.71
N ALA A 294 6.69 2.16 24.69
CA ALA A 294 8.03 2.16 25.28
C ALA A 294 8.92 3.12 24.49
N HIS A 295 9.42 4.14 25.17
CA HIS A 295 10.40 5.08 24.63
C HIS A 295 11.68 5.00 25.45
N GLN A 296 12.82 4.89 24.77
CA GLN A 296 14.10 5.03 25.43
C GLN A 296 14.38 6.51 25.70
N LEU A 297 14.44 6.87 26.98
CA LEU A 297 14.86 8.20 27.40
C LEU A 297 16.27 8.48 26.87
N SER A 298 16.42 9.58 26.13
CA SER A 298 17.71 10.08 25.68
C SER A 298 18.19 11.17 26.63
N PHE A 299 19.47 11.12 27.01
CA PHE A 299 20.16 12.20 27.72
C PHE A 299 20.80 13.21 26.76
N ASP A 300 20.47 13.16 25.46
CA ASP A 300 20.95 14.12 24.47
C ASP A 300 20.21 15.48 24.66
N PRO A 301 20.91 16.54 25.11
CA PRO A 301 20.29 17.84 25.35
C PRO A 301 19.76 18.50 24.06
N VAL A 302 20.25 18.09 22.88
CA VAL A 302 19.75 18.60 21.60
C VAL A 302 18.38 18.02 21.28
N ASP A 303 18.19 16.72 21.47
CA ASP A 303 16.92 16.02 21.25
C ASP A 303 15.85 16.51 22.23
N GLU A 304 16.21 16.66 23.52
CA GLU A 304 15.30 17.16 24.55
C GLU A 304 14.84 18.60 24.26
N ARG A 305 15.76 19.46 23.81
CA ARG A 305 15.43 20.83 23.40
C ARG A 305 14.51 20.83 22.18
N ALA A 306 14.76 19.99 21.19
CA ALA A 306 13.92 19.88 20.00
C ALA A 306 12.48 19.48 20.35
N ARG A 307 12.31 18.50 21.24
CA ARG A 307 10.98 18.06 21.74
C ARG A 307 10.24 19.17 22.49
N ARG A 308 10.93 19.91 23.36
CA ARG A 308 10.34 21.07 24.05
C ARG A 308 9.87 22.13 23.07
N ILE A 309 10.66 22.41 22.03
CA ILE A 309 10.28 23.35 20.96
C ILE A 309 9.06 22.83 20.19
N GLU A 310 9.00 21.53 19.87
CA GLU A 310 7.84 20.94 19.19
C GLU A 310 6.57 21.08 20.01
N ALA A 311 6.60 20.74 21.31
CA ALA A 311 5.46 20.85 22.19
C ALA A 311 4.92 22.30 22.25
N VAL A 312 5.81 23.29 22.39
CA VAL A 312 5.43 24.71 22.37
C VAL A 312 4.90 25.12 21.00
N SER A 313 5.55 24.67 19.91
CA SER A 313 5.12 24.98 18.54
C SER A 313 3.72 24.44 18.27
N ASP A 314 3.39 23.26 18.78
CA ASP A 314 2.06 22.67 18.63
C ASP A 314 1.00 23.40 19.45
N GLN A 315 1.32 23.85 20.66
CA GLN A 315 0.42 24.72 21.45
C GLN A 315 0.11 26.03 20.72
N VAL A 316 1.13 26.65 20.13
CA VAL A 316 0.96 27.87 19.33
C VAL A 316 0.12 27.59 18.08
N ARG A 317 0.36 26.48 17.37
CA ARG A 317 -0.43 26.07 16.21
C ARG A 317 -1.88 25.76 16.56
N ALA A 318 -2.14 25.16 17.71
CA ALA A 318 -3.51 24.90 18.18
C ALA A 318 -4.29 26.19 18.45
N LYS A 319 -3.62 27.23 18.96
CA LYS A 319 -4.26 28.51 19.30
C LYS A 319 -4.37 29.50 18.12
N PHE A 320 -3.36 29.55 17.25
CA PHE A 320 -3.23 30.56 16.19
C PHE A 320 -3.29 29.98 14.77
N GLY A 321 -3.48 28.67 14.65
CA GLY A 321 -3.60 27.97 13.38
C GLY A 321 -2.28 27.36 12.86
N PRO A 322 -2.36 26.48 11.85
CA PRO A 322 -1.25 25.63 11.40
C PRO A 322 -0.10 26.40 10.76
N GLN A 323 -0.32 27.65 10.36
CA GLN A 323 0.69 28.50 9.71
C GLN A 323 1.45 29.40 10.69
N ALA A 324 1.07 29.41 11.98
CA ALA A 324 1.62 30.33 12.98
C ALA A 324 3.10 30.10 13.27
N VAL A 325 3.56 28.84 13.28
CA VAL A 325 4.96 28.47 13.50
C VAL A 325 5.40 27.42 12.50
N LYS A 326 6.48 27.70 11.78
CA LYS A 326 7.09 26.79 10.80
C LYS A 326 8.60 26.76 10.99
N PRO A 327 9.25 25.63 10.68
CA PRO A 327 10.70 25.58 10.52
C PRO A 327 11.19 26.67 9.57
N GLY A 328 12.28 27.36 9.92
CA GLY A 328 12.81 28.47 9.11
C GLY A 328 13.13 28.09 7.66
N ARG A 329 13.47 26.82 7.40
CA ARG A 329 13.67 26.27 6.05
C ARG A 329 12.39 26.30 5.17
N LEU A 330 11.21 26.45 5.77
CA LEU A 330 9.91 26.55 5.09
C LEU A 330 9.36 27.98 5.01
N ALA A 331 10.06 28.96 5.59
CA ALA A 331 9.61 30.35 5.65
C ALA A 331 10.01 31.19 4.42
N ALA A 332 10.65 30.56 3.42
CA ALA A 332 11.17 31.20 2.20
C ALA A 332 10.56 30.61 0.94
#